data_AF-A0A1J5DPA7-F1
#
_entry.id   AF-A0A1J5DPA7-F1
#
_cell.length_a   1.000
_cell.length_b   1.000
_cell.length_c   1.000
_cell.angle_alpha   90.00
_cell.angle_beta   90.00
_cell.angle_gamma   90.00
#
_symmetry.space_group_name_H-M   'P 1'
#
loop_
_entity.id
_entity.type
_entity.pdbx_description
1 polymer ?
#
loop_
_entity_poly.entity_id
_entity_poly.type
_entity_poly.pdbx_seq_one_letter_code
_entity_poly.pdbx_strand_id
1 'polypeptide(L)'
;MLHRLGGHKGVIRQTEFFLYSNRDREALEKCLEMRFKFPEITGWIRASKDDLELVKEMNLNETGILTSVSDYHIFLKLNKTRREAMGDYLRVVSDALDMGIIPRCHFEDITRADVYGFCVPFAIELMKLREESKIDIKIRLCDTMGYGVTYPGAALPRSVDKLVRAMIDDAGVPGSLLEWHGHNDFHKVHINAATAWLYGCSGANGALLGFGERTGNPPLEGLIIEYIALKGQDDGINTTVITEIANYFEKEIGVHIPSNYPFIGSDFNTTQAGIHADGALKNEEIYNIFNTTRILNRPPGVTISDKSGTAGIAHWINTHMRLKEDNRVDKRHPGIAKIHKWVTGQYNSGRVTSISHEEMERQARKHLPEFFVSEFDRLKFRAHELAAHLIEETIEAPEIRSMNPKLQEPLMKKLVEENPFIQFVYVTDMEGKKITRNITQVVDKAKYECFGLDEDFSDREWFIGPLKDGKIYITDLCKSTITRALCLTVSTPVRDEDENIVGVFGIDIRFEELTKVEDEE
;
A
#
# COMPACT_ATOMS: atom_id res chain seq x y z
N MET A 1 -6.67 8.38 3.57
CA MET A 1 -7.86 7.59 3.15
C MET A 1 -8.51 6.86 4.32
N LEU A 2 -7.77 6.08 5.12
CA LEU A 2 -8.31 5.33 6.26
C LEU A 2 -9.17 6.15 7.24
N HIS A 3 -8.74 7.38 7.59
CA HIS A 3 -9.53 8.30 8.43
C HIS A 3 -10.95 8.53 7.89
N ARG A 4 -11.10 8.77 6.58
CA ARG A 4 -12.40 8.99 5.93
C ARG A 4 -13.22 7.70 5.87
N LEU A 5 -12.57 6.56 5.59
CA LEU A 5 -13.24 5.26 5.57
C LEU A 5 -13.78 4.89 6.96
N GLY A 6 -13.00 5.09 8.02
CA GLY A 6 -13.41 4.77 9.40
C GLY A 6 -14.40 5.76 10.02
N GLY A 7 -14.56 6.93 9.41
CA GLY A 7 -15.49 7.96 9.87
C GLY A 7 -15.06 8.67 11.16
N HIS A 8 -15.73 9.78 11.47
CA HIS A 8 -15.43 10.60 12.64
C HIS A 8 -15.69 9.89 13.98
N LYS A 9 -16.54 8.85 13.99
CA LYS A 9 -16.75 8.01 15.18
C LYS A 9 -15.66 6.94 15.39
N GLY A 10 -14.69 6.83 14.47
CA GLY A 10 -13.53 5.97 14.63
C GLY A 10 -13.86 4.48 14.54
N VAL A 11 -14.62 4.05 13.54
CA VAL A 11 -14.88 2.61 13.33
C VAL A 11 -13.58 1.86 13.04
N ILE A 12 -12.71 2.45 12.21
CA ILE A 12 -11.30 2.07 12.16
C ILE A 12 -10.60 2.80 13.31
N ARG A 13 -10.50 2.11 14.45
CA ARG A 13 -10.00 2.71 15.69
C ARG A 13 -8.50 2.94 15.68
N GLN A 14 -7.72 2.00 15.14
CA GLN A 14 -6.27 1.97 15.29
C GLN A 14 -5.59 1.45 14.03
N THR A 15 -4.36 1.89 13.81
CA THR A 15 -3.45 1.40 12.76
C THR A 15 -2.09 1.13 13.40
N GLU A 16 -1.50 0.01 13.04
CA GLU A 16 -0.35 -0.56 13.73
C GLU A 16 0.89 -0.52 12.82
N PHE A 17 2.02 -0.12 13.38
CA PHE A 17 3.30 0.01 12.67
C PHE A 17 4.38 -0.85 13.34
N PHE A 18 5.23 -1.45 12.52
CA PHE A 18 6.49 -2.02 12.99
C PHE A 18 7.50 -0.89 13.23
N LEU A 19 8.30 -0.99 14.29
CA LEU A 19 9.22 0.10 14.67
C LEU A 19 10.68 -0.19 14.34
N TYR A 20 10.97 -1.20 13.53
CA TYR A 20 12.33 -1.74 13.39
C TYR A 20 13.17 -0.99 12.35
N SER A 21 12.58 -0.57 11.23
CA SER A 21 13.30 0.12 10.16
C SER A 21 13.12 1.63 10.23
N ASN A 22 14.09 2.38 9.68
CA ASN A 22 13.97 3.84 9.53
C ASN A 22 12.75 4.21 8.67
N ARG A 23 12.51 3.46 7.60
CA ARG A 23 11.37 3.68 6.69
C ARG A 23 10.03 3.56 7.42
N ASP A 24 9.86 2.55 8.29
CA ASP A 24 8.61 2.38 9.02
C ASP A 24 8.40 3.48 10.07
N ARG A 25 9.49 3.94 10.71
CA ARG A 25 9.46 5.06 11.65
C ARG A 25 9.13 6.39 10.95
N GLU A 26 9.70 6.65 9.78
CA GLU A 26 9.37 7.82 8.96
C GLU A 26 7.90 7.80 8.51
N ALA A 27 7.39 6.64 8.07
CA ALA A 27 5.99 6.48 7.71
C ALA A 27 5.04 6.75 8.89
N LEU A 28 5.44 6.30 10.08
CA LEU A 28 4.73 6.57 11.34
C LEU A 28 4.73 8.07 11.65
N GLU A 29 5.87 8.75 11.60
CA GLU A 29 6.00 10.19 11.85
C GLU A 29 5.10 11.00 10.91
N LYS A 30 5.15 10.71 9.60
CA LYS A 30 4.26 11.33 8.60
C LYS A 30 2.78 11.11 8.93
N CYS A 31 2.43 9.96 9.50
CA CYS A 31 1.05 9.68 9.94
C CYS A 31 0.66 10.47 11.20
N LEU A 32 1.58 10.63 12.16
CA LEU A 32 1.36 11.46 13.36
C LEU A 32 1.18 12.94 13.03
N GLU A 33 1.93 13.45 12.06
CA GLU A 33 1.83 14.84 11.58
C GLU A 33 0.46 15.19 11.01
N MET A 34 -0.31 14.20 10.55
CA MET A 34 -1.69 14.40 10.07
C MET A 34 -2.66 14.80 11.18
N ARG A 35 -2.32 14.53 12.46
CA ARG A 35 -3.10 14.90 13.67
C ARG A 35 -4.56 14.45 13.64
N PHE A 36 -4.84 13.31 13.01
CA PHE A 36 -6.18 12.71 13.08
C PHE A 36 -6.41 12.03 14.43
N LYS A 37 -7.65 12.11 14.93
CA LYS A 37 -8.05 11.37 16.13
C LYS A 37 -8.10 9.85 15.89
N PHE A 38 -8.56 9.44 14.70
CA PHE A 38 -8.68 8.04 14.31
C PHE A 38 -8.21 7.84 12.86
N PRO A 39 -7.62 6.69 12.52
CA PRO A 39 -7.15 5.67 13.46
C PRO A 39 -6.02 6.19 14.35
N GLU A 40 -6.01 5.79 15.62
CA GLU A 40 -4.89 6.02 16.53
C GLU A 40 -3.67 5.23 16.02
N ILE A 41 -2.50 5.85 16.08
CA ILE A 41 -1.25 5.24 15.65
C ILE A 41 -0.68 4.42 16.82
N THR A 42 -0.43 3.13 16.60
CA THR A 42 0.11 2.21 17.61
C THR A 42 1.33 1.45 17.08
N GLY A 43 2.15 0.92 17.99
CA GLY A 43 3.33 0.12 17.65
C GLY A 43 3.07 -1.38 17.66
N TRP A 44 4.00 -2.15 17.11
CA TRP A 44 4.13 -3.59 17.26
C TRP A 44 5.58 -3.94 17.62
N ILE A 45 5.75 -4.71 18.70
CA ILE A 45 7.06 -5.13 19.20
C ILE A 45 7.11 -6.61 19.56
N ARG A 46 8.31 -7.18 19.59
CA ARG A 46 8.54 -8.48 20.24
C ARG A 46 8.46 -8.27 21.75
N ALA A 47 8.26 -9.36 22.49
CA ALA A 47 8.33 -9.35 23.96
C ALA A 47 9.78 -9.17 24.45
N SER A 48 10.33 -7.97 24.30
CA SER A 48 11.66 -7.58 24.77
C SER A 48 11.65 -6.15 25.29
N LYS A 49 12.54 -5.87 26.24
CA LYS A 49 12.66 -4.53 26.83
C LYS A 49 13.24 -3.52 25.84
N ASP A 50 14.23 -3.92 25.07
CA ASP A 50 14.88 -3.06 24.07
C ASP A 50 13.87 -2.55 23.03
N ASP A 51 12.96 -3.42 22.56
CA ASP A 51 11.93 -2.99 21.61
C ASP A 51 10.90 -2.02 22.25
N LEU A 52 10.67 -2.11 23.57
CA LEU A 52 9.76 -1.21 24.27
C LEU A 52 10.33 0.22 24.38
N GLU A 53 11.65 0.37 24.45
CA GLU A 53 12.32 1.68 24.43
C GLU A 53 12.01 2.42 23.13
N LEU A 54 11.95 1.73 21.98
CA LEU A 54 11.55 2.31 20.70
C LEU A 54 10.13 2.89 20.73
N VAL A 55 9.19 2.21 21.38
CA VAL A 55 7.79 2.67 21.51
C VAL A 55 7.74 4.00 22.27
N LYS A 56 8.55 4.12 23.31
CA LYS A 56 8.67 5.33 24.13
C LYS A 56 9.34 6.47 23.37
N GLU A 57 10.39 6.18 22.61
CA GLU A 57 11.07 7.17 21.75
C GLU A 57 10.12 7.74 20.69
N MET A 58 9.28 6.90 20.09
CA MET A 58 8.25 7.31 19.12
C MET A 58 7.01 7.93 19.78
N ASN A 59 7.00 8.09 21.11
CA ASN A 59 5.92 8.70 21.89
C ASN A 59 4.53 8.07 21.64
N LEU A 60 4.48 6.74 21.55
CA LEU A 60 3.24 5.99 21.34
C LEU A 60 2.57 5.63 22.67
N ASN A 61 1.25 5.81 22.74
CA ASN A 61 0.46 5.48 23.94
C ASN A 61 0.15 3.98 24.09
N GLU A 62 0.25 3.22 23.00
CA GLU A 62 -0.11 1.81 22.96
C GLU A 62 0.80 1.03 22.02
N THR A 63 1.15 -0.19 22.40
CA THR A 63 1.89 -1.12 21.55
C THR A 63 1.37 -2.56 21.65
N GLY A 64 1.38 -3.26 20.52
CA GLY A 64 1.25 -4.70 20.42
C GLY A 64 2.51 -5.40 20.91
N ILE A 65 2.36 -6.43 21.73
CA ILE A 65 3.45 -7.26 22.27
C ILE A 65 3.21 -8.70 21.82
N LEU A 66 4.16 -9.28 21.09
CA LEU A 66 4.06 -10.67 20.66
C LEU A 66 4.20 -11.65 21.84
N THR A 67 3.10 -12.32 22.20
CA THR A 67 3.07 -13.33 23.27
C THR A 67 2.64 -14.69 22.70
N SER A 68 3.59 -15.54 22.32
CA SER A 68 3.29 -16.85 21.73
C SER A 68 2.67 -17.80 22.76
N VAL A 69 1.46 -18.28 22.50
CA VAL A 69 0.68 -19.08 23.47
C VAL A 69 0.53 -20.55 23.10
N SER A 70 0.86 -20.96 21.88
CA SER A 70 0.78 -22.38 21.50
C SER A 70 2.00 -23.17 21.93
N ASP A 71 1.79 -24.45 22.22
CA ASP A 71 2.86 -25.38 22.60
C ASP A 71 3.93 -25.52 21.51
N TYR A 72 3.55 -25.40 20.24
CA TYR A 72 4.50 -25.35 19.13
C TYR A 72 5.48 -24.18 19.30
N HIS A 73 4.97 -23.00 19.62
CA HIS A 73 5.83 -21.83 19.78
C HIS A 73 6.61 -21.89 21.09
N ILE A 74 5.96 -22.22 22.20
CA ILE A 74 6.59 -22.23 23.52
C ILE A 74 7.72 -23.28 23.57
N PHE A 75 7.43 -24.53 23.19
CA PHE A 75 8.38 -25.63 23.34
C PHE A 75 9.34 -25.75 22.16
N LEU A 76 8.89 -25.54 20.91
CA LEU A 76 9.72 -25.81 19.72
C LEU A 76 10.41 -24.56 19.15
N LYS A 77 9.77 -23.39 19.20
CA LYS A 77 10.35 -22.13 18.70
C LYS A 77 11.19 -21.44 19.78
N LEU A 78 10.65 -21.31 20.98
CA LEU A 78 11.28 -20.56 22.07
C LEU A 78 12.16 -21.44 22.97
N ASN A 79 12.01 -22.77 22.91
CA ASN A 79 12.70 -23.72 23.79
C ASN A 79 12.51 -23.41 25.28
N LYS A 80 11.28 -23.04 25.68
CA LYS A 80 10.92 -22.67 27.06
C LYS A 80 9.81 -23.56 27.59
N THR A 81 9.68 -23.61 28.90
CA THR A 81 8.45 -24.08 29.54
C THR A 81 7.36 -23.01 29.49
N ARG A 82 6.10 -23.42 29.62
CA ARG A 82 4.97 -22.49 29.75
C ARG A 82 5.17 -21.47 30.88
N ARG A 83 5.69 -21.91 32.03
CA ARG A 83 5.95 -21.03 33.18
C ARG A 83 7.01 -19.97 32.87
N GLU A 84 8.10 -20.35 32.20
CA GLU A 84 9.15 -19.42 31.79
C GLU A 84 8.60 -18.42 30.76
N ALA A 85 7.91 -18.89 29.72
CA ALA A 85 7.32 -18.03 28.71
C ALA A 85 6.34 -17.00 29.32
N MET A 86 5.41 -17.45 30.18
CA MET A 86 4.49 -16.55 30.89
C MET A 86 5.24 -15.53 31.75
N GLY A 87 6.23 -15.98 32.53
CA GLY A 87 7.03 -15.09 33.36
C GLY A 87 7.75 -14.02 32.55
N ASP A 88 8.24 -14.36 31.36
CA ASP A 88 8.91 -13.41 30.47
C ASP A 88 7.92 -12.39 29.90
N TYR A 89 6.76 -12.83 29.44
CA TYR A 89 5.72 -11.95 28.91
C TYR A 89 5.20 -10.98 29.98
N LEU A 90 4.92 -11.47 31.19
CA LEU A 90 4.43 -10.64 32.29
C LEU A 90 5.44 -9.56 32.69
N ARG A 91 6.75 -9.84 32.61
CA ARG A 91 7.77 -8.82 32.89
C ARG A 91 7.74 -7.69 31.86
N VAL A 92 7.68 -8.02 30.56
CA VAL A 92 7.61 -6.99 29.51
C VAL A 92 6.32 -6.18 29.58
N VAL A 93 5.19 -6.83 29.91
CA VAL A 93 3.92 -6.14 30.15
C VAL A 93 4.02 -5.20 31.35
N SER A 94 4.63 -5.64 32.45
CA SER A 94 4.88 -4.78 33.62
C SER A 94 5.75 -3.58 33.26
N ASP A 95 6.83 -3.79 32.51
CA ASP A 95 7.71 -2.71 32.05
C ASP A 95 6.92 -1.68 31.20
N ALA A 96 6.01 -2.14 30.33
CA ALA A 96 5.15 -1.26 29.54
C ALA A 96 4.21 -0.43 30.41
N LEU A 97 3.58 -1.05 31.41
CA LEU A 97 2.70 -0.37 32.36
C LEU A 97 3.45 0.68 33.20
N ASP A 98 4.67 0.36 33.66
CA ASP A 98 5.53 1.30 34.39
C ASP A 98 5.93 2.51 33.54
N MET A 99 5.99 2.35 32.21
CA MET A 99 6.20 3.44 31.26
C MET A 99 4.93 4.21 30.90
N GLY A 100 3.75 3.80 31.40
CA GLY A 100 2.46 4.39 31.06
C GLY A 100 1.95 4.01 29.67
N ILE A 101 2.52 2.97 29.06
CA ILE A 101 2.13 2.46 27.74
C ILE A 101 1.06 1.39 27.92
N ILE A 102 -0.04 1.50 27.17
CA ILE A 102 -1.11 0.49 27.14
C ILE A 102 -0.59 -0.75 26.38
N PRO A 103 -0.48 -1.93 27.01
CA PRO A 103 -0.03 -3.12 26.32
C PRO A 103 -1.20 -3.85 25.64
N ARG A 104 -0.98 -4.28 24.39
CA ARG A 104 -1.86 -5.20 23.68
C ARG A 104 -1.15 -6.54 23.49
N CYS A 105 -1.52 -7.55 24.27
CA CYS A 105 -0.90 -8.86 24.21
C CYS A 105 -1.44 -9.67 23.03
N HIS A 106 -0.59 -10.00 22.06
CA HIS A 106 -0.94 -10.82 20.91
C HIS A 106 -0.79 -12.29 21.28
N PHE A 107 -1.90 -12.97 21.52
CA PHE A 107 -1.91 -14.40 21.81
C PHE A 107 -1.66 -15.16 20.51
N GLU A 108 -0.39 -15.20 20.09
CA GLU A 108 0.04 -15.78 18.82
C GLU A 108 -0.26 -17.29 18.82
N ASP A 109 -0.91 -17.72 17.74
CA ASP A 109 -1.25 -19.11 17.46
C ASP A 109 -2.25 -19.73 18.46
N ILE A 110 -3.14 -18.92 19.03
CA ILE A 110 -4.12 -19.35 20.03
C ILE A 110 -5.01 -20.50 19.55
N THR A 111 -5.29 -20.58 18.25
CA THR A 111 -6.13 -21.66 17.70
C THR A 111 -5.44 -23.02 17.74
N ARG A 112 -4.16 -23.12 18.12
CA ARG A 112 -3.44 -24.37 18.37
C ARG A 112 -2.98 -24.52 19.82
N ALA A 113 -3.36 -23.60 20.69
CA ALA A 113 -2.87 -23.53 22.06
C ALA A 113 -3.70 -24.37 23.04
N ASP A 114 -3.12 -24.63 24.21
CA ASP A 114 -3.85 -25.17 25.35
C ASP A 114 -4.59 -24.05 26.07
N VAL A 115 -5.90 -23.96 25.80
CA VAL A 115 -6.73 -22.84 26.23
C VAL A 115 -6.81 -22.75 27.76
N TYR A 116 -7.13 -23.85 28.44
CA TYR A 116 -7.28 -23.86 29.89
C TYR A 116 -5.97 -24.13 30.63
N GLY A 117 -5.02 -24.82 30.01
CA GLY A 117 -3.71 -25.08 30.60
C GLY A 117 -2.68 -23.95 30.42
N PHE A 118 -2.97 -22.94 29.59
CA PHE A 118 -2.07 -21.80 29.40
C PHE A 118 -2.79 -20.46 29.14
N CYS A 119 -3.65 -20.38 28.12
CA CYS A 119 -4.20 -19.08 27.67
C CYS A 119 -5.07 -18.40 28.73
N VAL A 120 -6.01 -19.12 29.35
CA VAL A 120 -6.89 -18.60 30.40
C VAL A 120 -6.08 -18.21 31.65
N PRO A 121 -5.19 -19.05 32.20
CA PRO A 121 -4.30 -18.64 33.29
C PRO A 121 -3.47 -17.39 32.96
N PHE A 122 -2.92 -17.30 31.75
CA PHE A 122 -2.14 -16.13 31.35
C PHE A 122 -2.99 -14.86 31.31
N ALA A 123 -4.19 -14.93 30.72
CA ALA A 123 -5.13 -13.82 30.67
C ALA A 123 -5.56 -13.36 32.08
N ILE A 124 -5.74 -14.29 33.03
CA ILE A 124 -6.04 -13.96 34.44
C ILE A 124 -4.89 -13.16 35.07
N GLU A 125 -3.63 -13.56 34.87
CA GLU A 125 -2.48 -12.80 35.38
C GLU A 125 -2.38 -11.41 34.75
N LEU A 126 -2.69 -11.27 33.46
CA LEU A 126 -2.80 -9.95 32.81
C LEU A 126 -3.92 -9.10 33.43
N MET A 127 -5.08 -9.68 33.73
CA MET A 127 -6.17 -8.94 34.38
C MET A 127 -5.80 -8.49 35.81
N LYS A 128 -4.97 -9.25 36.53
CA LYS A 128 -4.42 -8.80 37.82
C LYS A 128 -3.50 -7.59 37.66
N LEU A 129 -2.56 -7.64 36.71
CA LEU A 129 -1.68 -6.51 36.41
C LEU A 129 -2.47 -5.25 36.00
N ARG A 130 -3.55 -5.43 35.22
CA ARG A 130 -4.49 -4.35 34.87
C ARG A 130 -5.13 -3.75 36.12
N GLU A 131 -5.62 -4.58 37.04
CA GLU A 131 -6.27 -4.12 38.27
C GLU A 131 -5.29 -3.39 39.19
N GLU A 132 -4.03 -3.82 39.25
CA GLU A 132 -2.98 -3.20 40.04
C GLU A 132 -2.52 -1.85 39.45
N SER A 133 -2.24 -1.82 38.15
CA SER A 133 -1.75 -0.63 37.44
C SER A 133 -2.83 0.41 37.13
N LYS A 134 -4.10 0.01 37.09
CA LYS A 134 -5.24 0.81 36.59
C LYS A 134 -5.11 1.26 35.12
N ILE A 135 -4.19 0.66 34.37
CA ILE A 135 -4.02 0.86 32.93
C ILE A 135 -4.62 -0.35 32.22
N ASP A 136 -5.42 -0.11 31.18
CA ASP A 136 -6.03 -1.19 30.41
C ASP A 136 -4.98 -2.08 29.74
N ILE A 137 -5.25 -3.39 29.69
CA ILE A 137 -4.45 -4.36 28.95
C ILE A 137 -5.37 -5.03 27.95
N LYS A 138 -5.04 -4.93 26.67
CA LYS A 138 -5.80 -5.56 25.59
C LYS A 138 -5.25 -6.95 25.29
N ILE A 139 -6.11 -7.86 24.85
CA ILE A 139 -5.72 -9.19 24.38
C ILE A 139 -6.26 -9.39 22.96
N ARG A 140 -5.34 -9.68 22.03
CA ARG A 140 -5.66 -9.99 20.63
C ARG A 140 -5.53 -11.50 20.42
N LEU A 141 -6.64 -12.15 20.11
CA LEU A 141 -6.71 -13.58 19.81
C LEU A 141 -6.26 -13.79 18.36
N CYS A 142 -5.10 -14.42 18.17
CA CYS A 142 -4.47 -14.54 16.85
C CYS A 142 -4.63 -15.95 16.28
N ASP A 143 -5.53 -16.11 15.30
CA ASP A 143 -5.60 -17.29 14.44
C ASP A 143 -4.53 -17.22 13.35
N THR A 144 -3.28 -17.32 13.80
CA THR A 144 -2.05 -17.13 12.99
C THR A 144 -2.03 -17.95 11.72
N MET A 145 -2.65 -19.14 11.72
CA MET A 145 -2.63 -20.07 10.59
C MET A 145 -4.02 -20.35 10.00
N GLY A 146 -5.03 -19.54 10.35
CA GLY A 146 -6.36 -19.59 9.72
C GLY A 146 -7.19 -20.83 10.04
N TYR A 147 -6.92 -21.51 11.15
CA TYR A 147 -7.57 -22.75 11.52
C TYR A 147 -8.88 -22.58 12.30
N GLY A 148 -9.19 -21.35 12.71
CA GLY A 148 -10.44 -21.03 13.40
C GLY A 148 -11.65 -21.46 12.59
N VAL A 149 -12.68 -21.94 13.29
CA VAL A 149 -13.96 -22.35 12.68
C VAL A 149 -15.14 -21.83 13.51
N THR A 150 -16.27 -21.66 12.83
CA THR A 150 -17.51 -21.09 13.38
C THR A 150 -18.64 -22.12 13.45
N TYR A 151 -18.33 -23.39 13.21
CA TYR A 151 -19.33 -24.44 13.15
C TYR A 151 -19.86 -24.79 14.56
N PRO A 152 -21.19 -24.89 14.74
CA PRO A 152 -21.77 -25.38 15.98
C PRO A 152 -21.14 -26.71 16.40
N GLY A 153 -20.74 -26.83 17.66
CA GLY A 153 -20.12 -28.04 18.20
C GLY A 153 -18.62 -28.17 17.96
N ALA A 154 -17.97 -27.26 17.22
CA ALA A 154 -16.52 -27.25 17.09
C ALA A 154 -15.83 -27.23 18.47
N ALA A 155 -14.75 -27.99 18.60
CA ALA A 155 -14.00 -28.08 19.86
C ALA A 155 -12.97 -26.94 19.98
N LEU A 156 -12.61 -26.60 21.21
CA LEU A 156 -11.38 -25.85 21.47
C LEU A 156 -10.17 -26.68 21.03
N PRO A 157 -9.06 -26.05 20.60
CA PRO A 157 -8.85 -24.60 20.44
C PRO A 157 -9.35 -24.01 19.11
N ARG A 158 -10.11 -24.73 18.28
CA ARG A 158 -10.50 -24.25 16.93
C ARG A 158 -11.77 -23.42 16.89
N SER A 159 -12.68 -23.62 17.83
CA SER A 159 -13.95 -22.88 17.92
C SER A 159 -13.72 -21.42 18.31
N VAL A 160 -14.02 -20.51 17.39
CA VAL A 160 -13.84 -19.06 17.57
C VAL A 160 -14.73 -18.53 18.69
N ASP A 161 -16.01 -18.91 18.67
CA ASP A 161 -17.00 -18.53 19.68
C ASP A 161 -16.58 -18.98 21.08
N LYS A 162 -16.16 -20.25 21.26
CA LYS A 162 -15.71 -20.75 22.55
C LYS A 162 -14.40 -20.13 23.02
N LEU A 163 -13.49 -19.78 22.11
CA LEU A 163 -12.27 -19.05 22.47
C LEU A 163 -12.61 -17.67 23.05
N VAL A 164 -13.47 -16.92 22.38
CA VAL A 164 -13.91 -15.60 22.86
C VAL A 164 -14.63 -15.73 24.20
N ARG A 165 -15.55 -16.69 24.34
CA ARG A 165 -16.26 -16.93 25.61
C ARG A 165 -15.34 -17.37 26.73
N ALA A 166 -14.35 -18.22 26.48
CA ALA A 166 -13.38 -18.62 27.50
C ALA A 166 -12.59 -17.42 28.05
N MET A 167 -12.20 -16.47 27.19
CA MET A 167 -11.52 -15.26 27.65
C MET A 167 -12.43 -14.35 28.48
N ILE A 168 -13.71 -14.23 28.11
CA ILE A 168 -14.66 -13.37 28.82
C ILE A 168 -15.13 -14.01 30.12
N ASP A 169 -15.65 -15.23 30.05
CA ASP A 169 -16.36 -15.91 31.13
C ASP A 169 -15.41 -16.52 32.15
N ASP A 170 -14.31 -17.14 31.67
CA ASP A 170 -13.40 -17.89 32.54
C ASP A 170 -12.16 -17.08 32.94
N ALA A 171 -11.65 -16.23 32.05
CA ALA A 171 -10.51 -15.36 32.36
C ALA A 171 -10.90 -13.95 32.85
N GLY A 172 -12.18 -13.58 32.77
CA GLY A 172 -12.69 -12.29 33.25
C GLY A 172 -12.26 -11.09 32.40
N VAL A 173 -11.82 -11.30 31.15
CA VAL A 173 -11.39 -10.22 30.25
C VAL A 173 -12.62 -9.48 29.71
N PRO A 174 -12.75 -8.16 29.92
CA PRO A 174 -13.83 -7.39 29.30
C PRO A 174 -13.78 -7.50 27.78
N GLY A 175 -14.92 -7.75 27.12
CA GLY A 175 -14.99 -7.81 25.65
C GLY A 175 -14.49 -6.54 24.94
N SER A 176 -14.60 -5.37 25.60
CA SER A 176 -14.02 -4.09 25.16
C SER A 176 -12.50 -4.09 25.04
N LEU A 177 -11.83 -5.06 25.65
CA LEU A 177 -10.37 -5.25 25.62
C LEU A 177 -9.96 -6.46 24.76
N LEU A 178 -10.92 -7.12 24.11
CA LEU A 178 -10.66 -8.26 23.22
C LEU A 178 -10.70 -7.86 21.73
N GLU A 179 -9.71 -8.36 21.01
CA GLU A 179 -9.59 -8.24 19.55
C GLU A 179 -9.43 -9.61 18.91
N TRP A 180 -9.88 -9.74 17.66
CA TRP A 180 -9.65 -10.91 16.82
C TRP A 180 -8.74 -10.58 15.64
N HIS A 181 -7.71 -11.40 15.44
CA HIS A 181 -6.81 -11.34 14.30
C HIS A 181 -6.74 -12.72 13.64
N GLY A 182 -7.03 -12.82 12.34
CA GLY A 182 -7.00 -14.11 11.65
C GLY A 182 -6.29 -14.06 10.31
N HIS A 183 -5.90 -15.23 9.81
CA HIS A 183 -5.37 -15.42 8.46
C HIS A 183 -6.30 -16.26 7.58
N ASN A 184 -6.14 -16.15 6.27
CA ASN A 184 -7.09 -16.62 5.28
C ASN A 184 -6.74 -17.96 4.62
N ASP A 185 -5.84 -18.74 5.22
CA ASP A 185 -5.34 -20.00 4.63
C ASP A 185 -6.46 -20.99 4.26
N PHE A 186 -7.61 -20.90 4.94
CA PHE A 186 -8.76 -21.77 4.73
C PHE A 186 -10.05 -21.04 4.35
N HIS A 187 -9.96 -19.83 3.77
CA HIS A 187 -11.09 -19.00 3.31
C HIS A 187 -12.13 -18.62 4.40
N LYS A 188 -11.76 -18.70 5.68
CA LYS A 188 -12.66 -18.42 6.82
C LYS A 188 -12.38 -17.10 7.51
N VAL A 189 -11.41 -16.33 7.02
CA VAL A 189 -10.86 -15.18 7.75
C VAL A 189 -11.94 -14.13 8.09
N HIS A 190 -12.84 -13.88 7.15
CA HIS A 190 -13.86 -12.86 7.28
C HIS A 190 -14.99 -13.31 8.21
N ILE A 191 -15.49 -14.55 8.05
CA ILE A 191 -16.55 -15.08 8.90
C ILE A 191 -16.07 -15.34 10.33
N ASN A 192 -14.80 -15.71 10.52
CA ASN A 192 -14.20 -15.85 11.85
C ASN A 192 -14.17 -14.49 12.57
N ALA A 193 -13.77 -13.41 11.88
CA ALA A 193 -13.78 -12.06 12.45
C ALA A 193 -15.20 -11.58 12.82
N ALA A 194 -16.18 -11.77 11.94
CA ALA A 194 -17.58 -11.45 12.22
C ALA A 194 -18.14 -12.25 13.41
N THR A 195 -17.80 -13.54 13.48
CA THR A 195 -18.19 -14.40 14.62
C THR A 195 -17.56 -13.91 15.92
N ALA A 196 -16.29 -13.52 15.92
CA ALA A 196 -15.64 -12.98 17.11
C ALA A 196 -16.35 -11.72 17.63
N TRP A 197 -16.78 -10.82 16.74
CA TRP A 197 -17.62 -9.66 17.13
C TRP A 197 -18.93 -10.08 17.78
N LEU A 198 -19.65 -11.03 17.18
CA LEU A 198 -20.95 -11.51 17.69
C LEU A 198 -20.84 -12.13 19.09
N TYR A 199 -19.70 -12.72 19.43
CA TYR A 199 -19.49 -13.40 20.72
C TYR A 199 -18.79 -12.57 21.79
N GLY A 200 -18.32 -11.35 21.45
CA GLY A 200 -17.93 -10.34 22.43
C GLY A 200 -16.61 -9.63 22.18
N CYS A 201 -15.83 -9.96 21.15
CA CYS A 201 -14.68 -9.14 20.78
C CYS A 201 -15.15 -7.74 20.36
N SER A 202 -14.50 -6.70 20.85
CA SER A 202 -14.82 -5.33 20.45
C SER A 202 -14.10 -4.89 19.18
N GLY A 203 -12.97 -5.53 18.86
CA GLY A 203 -12.17 -5.24 17.67
C GLY A 203 -11.96 -6.47 16.80
N ALA A 204 -11.86 -6.24 15.49
CA ALA A 204 -11.31 -7.21 14.55
C ALA A 204 -10.23 -6.50 13.74
N ASN A 205 -9.10 -7.16 13.54
CA ASN A 205 -8.00 -6.62 12.76
C ASN A 205 -8.16 -7.04 11.30
N GLY A 206 -7.90 -6.12 10.37
CA GLY A 206 -7.96 -6.38 8.94
C GLY A 206 -6.93 -5.56 8.20
N ALA A 207 -6.78 -5.85 6.92
CA ALA A 207 -5.87 -5.16 6.03
C ALA A 207 -6.60 -4.72 4.76
N LEU A 208 -6.15 -3.64 4.14
CA LEU A 208 -6.69 -3.18 2.86
C LEU A 208 -6.54 -4.30 1.83
N LEU A 209 -7.63 -4.63 1.12
CA LEU A 209 -7.66 -5.71 0.12
C LEU A 209 -7.34 -7.10 0.70
N GLY A 210 -7.33 -7.24 2.03
CA GLY A 210 -6.96 -8.46 2.72
C GLY A 210 -5.46 -8.80 2.63
N PHE A 211 -4.59 -7.86 2.27
CA PHE A 211 -3.14 -8.09 2.23
C PHE A 211 -2.60 -8.60 3.57
N GLY A 212 -1.52 -9.37 3.52
CA GLY A 212 -0.90 -9.95 4.71
C GLY A 212 -0.09 -11.18 4.37
N GLU A 213 0.38 -11.90 5.39
CA GLU A 213 1.14 -13.13 5.15
C GLU A 213 0.33 -14.17 4.38
N ARG A 214 1.00 -14.88 3.45
CA ARG A 214 0.48 -16.02 2.68
C ARG A 214 -0.76 -15.65 1.86
N THR A 215 -1.96 -16.00 2.36
CA THR A 215 -3.24 -15.73 1.71
C THR A 215 -3.98 -14.54 2.33
N GLY A 216 -3.35 -13.87 3.29
CA GLY A 216 -3.79 -12.57 3.80
C GLY A 216 -4.63 -12.60 5.07
N ASN A 217 -5.14 -11.43 5.43
CA ASN A 217 -5.95 -11.13 6.61
C ASN A 217 -7.41 -10.83 6.22
N PRO A 218 -8.35 -10.54 7.16
CA PRO A 218 -9.66 -10.06 6.77
C PRO A 218 -9.55 -8.80 5.90
N PRO A 219 -10.23 -8.74 4.74
CA PRO A 219 -10.30 -7.51 3.96
C PRO A 219 -11.02 -6.43 4.76
N LEU A 220 -10.36 -5.29 4.95
CA LEU A 220 -10.86 -4.18 5.76
C LEU A 220 -12.14 -3.59 5.17
N GLU A 221 -12.22 -3.49 3.84
CA GLU A 221 -13.43 -3.07 3.13
C GLU A 221 -14.61 -4.02 3.40
N GLY A 222 -14.35 -5.33 3.50
CA GLY A 222 -15.36 -6.31 3.90
C GLY A 222 -15.80 -6.08 5.34
N LEU A 223 -14.86 -5.90 6.28
CA LEU A 223 -15.17 -5.64 7.69
C LEU A 223 -16.00 -4.37 7.89
N ILE A 224 -15.75 -3.32 7.11
CA ILE A 224 -16.55 -2.09 7.12
C ILE A 224 -18.01 -2.36 6.70
N ILE A 225 -18.20 -3.10 5.60
CA ILE A 225 -19.55 -3.42 5.12
C ILE A 225 -20.28 -4.33 6.12
N GLU A 226 -19.59 -5.32 6.68
CA GLU A 226 -20.12 -6.20 7.72
C GLU A 226 -20.52 -5.41 8.98
N TYR A 227 -19.70 -4.45 9.43
CA TYR A 227 -20.03 -3.57 10.55
C TYR A 227 -21.33 -2.79 10.31
N ILE A 228 -21.47 -2.17 9.13
CA ILE A 228 -22.68 -1.42 8.76
C ILE A 228 -23.90 -2.34 8.75
N ALA A 229 -23.75 -3.53 8.18
CA ALA A 229 -24.82 -4.52 8.11
C ALA A 229 -25.27 -4.98 9.51
N LEU A 230 -24.33 -5.21 10.43
CA LEU A 230 -24.61 -5.63 11.81
C LEU A 230 -25.21 -4.50 12.66
N LYS A 231 -24.82 -3.24 12.43
CA LYS A 231 -25.27 -2.09 13.24
C LYS A 231 -26.51 -1.40 12.70
N GLY A 232 -26.79 -1.55 11.40
CA GLY A 232 -27.90 -0.87 10.72
C GLY A 232 -27.70 0.65 10.55
N GLN A 233 -26.51 1.17 10.85
CA GLN A 233 -26.12 2.57 10.68
C GLN A 233 -24.67 2.67 10.22
N ASP A 234 -24.32 3.76 9.54
CA ASP A 234 -22.99 3.94 8.96
C ASP A 234 -21.95 4.51 9.93
N ASP A 235 -22.36 5.04 11.09
CA ASP A 235 -21.45 5.66 12.08
C ASP A 235 -20.47 6.70 11.47
N GLY A 236 -20.87 7.37 10.39
CA GLY A 236 -20.07 8.34 9.69
C GLY A 236 -18.96 7.76 8.80
N ILE A 237 -18.96 6.44 8.56
CA ILE A 237 -18.10 5.77 7.57
C ILE A 237 -18.39 6.33 6.18
N ASN A 238 -17.34 6.68 5.45
CA ASN A 238 -17.45 6.97 4.02
C ASN A 238 -17.03 5.76 3.18
N THR A 239 -17.98 4.91 2.81
CA THR A 239 -17.75 3.70 2.01
C THR A 239 -17.26 3.98 0.59
N THR A 240 -17.48 5.18 0.04
CA THR A 240 -16.99 5.51 -1.31
C THR A 240 -15.46 5.52 -1.41
N VAL A 241 -14.78 5.69 -0.27
CA VAL A 241 -13.31 5.63 -0.15
C VAL A 241 -12.77 4.23 -0.49
N ILE A 242 -13.58 3.17 -0.40
CA ILE A 242 -13.18 1.81 -0.80
C ILE A 242 -12.72 1.80 -2.27
N THR A 243 -13.43 2.51 -3.15
CA THR A 243 -13.05 2.63 -4.56
C THR A 243 -11.82 3.51 -4.76
N GLU A 244 -11.64 4.56 -3.95
CA GLU A 244 -10.41 5.38 -3.99
C GLU A 244 -9.18 4.55 -3.63
N ILE A 245 -9.28 3.72 -2.58
CA ILE A 245 -8.22 2.81 -2.15
C ILE A 245 -7.90 1.80 -3.25
N ALA A 246 -8.90 1.16 -3.86
CA ALA A 246 -8.67 0.23 -4.97
C ALA A 246 -7.89 0.89 -6.11
N ASN A 247 -8.25 2.13 -6.49
CA ASN A 247 -7.54 2.86 -7.54
C ASN A 247 -6.10 3.19 -7.16
N TYR A 248 -5.87 3.56 -5.90
CA TYR A 248 -4.52 3.83 -5.39
C TYR A 248 -3.66 2.56 -5.46
N PHE A 249 -4.21 1.42 -5.06
CA PHE A 249 -3.53 0.13 -5.15
C PHE A 249 -3.19 -0.25 -6.59
N GLU A 250 -4.11 -0.07 -7.55
CA GLU A 250 -3.84 -0.40 -8.96
C GLU A 250 -2.85 0.59 -9.62
N LYS A 251 -2.98 1.89 -9.34
CA LYS A 251 -2.25 2.94 -10.08
C LYS A 251 -0.90 3.26 -9.47
N GLU A 252 -0.85 3.43 -8.15
CA GLU A 252 0.35 3.88 -7.44
C GLU A 252 1.17 2.68 -6.97
N ILE A 253 0.52 1.67 -6.39
CA ILE A 253 1.21 0.46 -5.90
C ILE A 253 1.45 -0.56 -7.03
N GLY A 254 0.63 -0.55 -8.09
CA GLY A 254 0.74 -1.50 -9.20
C GLY A 254 0.15 -2.89 -8.90
N VAL A 255 -0.73 -3.00 -7.91
CA VAL A 255 -1.41 -4.25 -7.55
C VAL A 255 -2.43 -4.63 -8.63
N HIS A 256 -2.38 -5.88 -9.11
CA HIS A 256 -3.44 -6.44 -9.94
C HIS A 256 -4.61 -6.92 -9.08
N ILE A 257 -5.75 -6.23 -9.14
CA ILE A 257 -6.98 -6.63 -8.44
C ILE A 257 -7.77 -7.59 -9.34
N PRO A 258 -8.10 -8.82 -8.88
CA PRO A 258 -8.96 -9.73 -9.65
C PRO A 258 -10.29 -9.08 -10.01
N SER A 259 -10.74 -9.26 -11.25
CA SER A 259 -11.96 -8.62 -11.75
C SER A 259 -13.21 -8.99 -10.95
N ASN A 260 -13.25 -10.19 -10.38
CA ASN A 260 -14.35 -10.69 -9.55
C ASN A 260 -14.17 -10.43 -8.04
N TYR A 261 -13.15 -9.66 -7.62
CA TYR A 261 -12.94 -9.37 -6.20
C TYR A 261 -14.13 -8.60 -5.60
N PRO A 262 -14.67 -8.97 -4.44
CA PRO A 262 -15.82 -8.29 -3.83
C PRO A 262 -15.62 -6.79 -3.65
N PHE A 263 -16.65 -5.99 -3.95
CA PHE A 263 -16.68 -4.52 -3.82
C PHE A 263 -15.77 -3.73 -4.79
N ILE A 264 -14.60 -4.25 -5.16
CA ILE A 264 -13.56 -3.48 -5.87
C ILE A 264 -13.10 -4.09 -7.20
N GLY A 265 -13.36 -5.36 -7.48
CA GLY A 265 -13.00 -5.97 -8.76
C GLY A 265 -13.74 -5.31 -9.92
N SER A 266 -13.17 -5.20 -11.13
CA SER A 266 -13.82 -4.52 -12.27
C SER A 266 -15.22 -5.06 -12.60
N ASP A 267 -15.48 -6.33 -12.32
CA ASP A 267 -16.62 -7.10 -12.80
C ASP A 267 -17.60 -7.48 -11.68
N PHE A 268 -17.30 -7.18 -10.41
CA PHE A 268 -18.07 -7.67 -9.26
C PHE A 268 -19.58 -7.33 -9.33
N ASN A 269 -19.93 -6.23 -10.02
CA ASN A 269 -21.30 -5.78 -10.23
C ASN A 269 -21.66 -5.67 -11.73
N THR A 270 -21.13 -6.58 -12.56
CA THR A 270 -21.42 -6.62 -13.99
C THR A 270 -22.37 -7.78 -14.31
N THR A 271 -23.48 -7.47 -14.95
CA THR A 271 -24.50 -8.45 -15.32
C THR A 271 -24.24 -9.03 -16.71
N GLN A 272 -23.97 -10.34 -16.80
CA GLN A 272 -23.54 -11.00 -18.04
C GLN A 272 -24.65 -11.72 -18.84
N ALA A 273 -25.69 -12.21 -18.16
CA ALA A 273 -26.79 -12.90 -18.84
C ALA A 273 -27.75 -11.90 -19.47
N GLY A 274 -28.11 -12.08 -20.76
CA GLY A 274 -29.01 -11.17 -21.48
C GLY A 274 -30.37 -10.99 -20.81
N ILE A 275 -30.90 -12.04 -20.17
CA ILE A 275 -32.14 -11.98 -19.37
C ILE A 275 -31.98 -11.11 -18.11
N HIS A 276 -30.80 -11.13 -17.49
CA HIS A 276 -30.53 -10.31 -16.32
C HIS A 276 -30.30 -8.84 -16.71
N ALA A 277 -29.66 -8.60 -17.86
CA ALA A 277 -29.48 -7.24 -18.40
C ALA A 277 -30.82 -6.58 -18.74
N ASP A 278 -31.77 -7.31 -19.35
CA ASP A 278 -33.13 -6.82 -19.60
C ASP A 278 -33.86 -6.46 -18.29
N GLY A 279 -33.74 -7.28 -17.25
CA GLY A 279 -34.30 -6.95 -15.94
C GLY A 279 -33.66 -5.72 -15.30
N ALA A 280 -32.34 -5.60 -15.34
CA ALA A 280 -31.61 -4.44 -14.80
C ALA A 280 -31.99 -3.13 -15.50
N LEU A 281 -32.26 -3.18 -16.81
CA LEU A 281 -32.75 -2.03 -17.57
C LEU A 281 -34.17 -1.60 -17.18
N LYS A 282 -35.02 -2.55 -16.75
CA LYS A 282 -36.39 -2.25 -16.27
C LYS A 282 -36.36 -1.66 -14.86
N ASN A 283 -35.56 -2.26 -13.98
CA ASN A 283 -35.29 -1.75 -12.66
C ASN A 283 -33.93 -2.31 -12.19
N GLU A 284 -33.01 -1.41 -11.90
CA GLU A 284 -31.65 -1.73 -11.45
C GLU A 284 -31.67 -2.68 -10.24
N GLU A 285 -32.60 -2.50 -9.28
CA GLU A 285 -32.71 -3.33 -8.07
C GLU A 285 -33.01 -4.81 -8.32
N ILE A 286 -33.49 -5.19 -9.51
CA ILE A 286 -33.80 -6.59 -9.82
C ILE A 286 -32.52 -7.44 -9.88
N TYR A 287 -31.44 -6.86 -10.40
CA TYR A 287 -30.17 -7.58 -10.63
C TYR A 287 -28.94 -6.83 -10.12
N ASN A 288 -29.10 -5.69 -9.45
CA ASN A 288 -28.02 -5.00 -8.75
C ASN A 288 -27.91 -5.54 -7.34
N ILE A 289 -26.71 -5.99 -6.95
CA ILE A 289 -26.47 -6.66 -5.67
C ILE A 289 -26.76 -5.75 -4.46
N PHE A 290 -26.50 -4.44 -4.62
CA PHE A 290 -26.90 -3.33 -3.74
C PHE A 290 -26.64 -2.03 -4.50
N ASN A 291 -27.04 -0.87 -3.97
CA ASN A 291 -26.78 0.43 -4.62
C ASN A 291 -25.27 0.79 -4.61
N THR A 292 -24.53 0.22 -5.56
CA THR A 292 -23.08 0.35 -5.74
C THR A 292 -22.66 1.76 -6.11
N THR A 293 -23.48 2.51 -6.87
CA THR A 293 -23.24 3.92 -7.17
C THR A 293 -23.19 4.74 -5.88
N ARG A 294 -24.15 4.55 -4.98
CA ARG A 294 -24.21 5.28 -3.70
C ARG A 294 -23.15 4.80 -2.72
N ILE A 295 -22.99 3.49 -2.56
CA ILE A 295 -22.14 2.92 -1.50
C ILE A 295 -20.66 2.98 -1.89
N LEU A 296 -20.33 2.73 -3.16
CA LEU A 296 -18.95 2.57 -3.61
C LEU A 296 -18.52 3.61 -4.65
N ASN A 297 -19.41 4.51 -5.07
CA ASN A 297 -19.15 5.39 -6.22
C ASN A 297 -18.75 4.59 -7.47
N ARG A 298 -19.41 3.44 -7.67
CA ARG A 298 -19.22 2.56 -8.83
C ARG A 298 -20.56 2.18 -9.43
N PRO A 299 -20.90 2.65 -10.63
CA PRO A 299 -22.13 2.24 -11.29
C PRO A 299 -22.07 0.76 -11.73
N PRO A 300 -23.23 0.11 -11.93
CA PRO A 300 -23.29 -1.23 -12.50
C PRO A 300 -22.56 -1.34 -13.83
N GLY A 301 -21.88 -2.47 -14.05
CA GLY A 301 -21.16 -2.73 -15.29
C GLY A 301 -22.08 -3.21 -16.41
N VAL A 302 -21.66 -2.98 -17.65
CA VAL A 302 -22.34 -3.47 -18.86
C VAL A 302 -21.54 -4.63 -19.44
N THR A 303 -22.21 -5.69 -19.89
CA THR A 303 -21.53 -6.79 -20.61
C THR A 303 -21.58 -6.58 -22.12
N ILE A 304 -20.50 -6.98 -22.82
CA ILE A 304 -20.45 -6.98 -24.28
C ILE A 304 -20.84 -8.36 -24.83
N SER A 305 -21.89 -8.40 -25.64
CA SER A 305 -22.41 -9.61 -26.30
C SER A 305 -22.80 -9.37 -27.77
N ASP A 306 -23.43 -10.36 -28.42
CA ASP A 306 -23.98 -10.26 -29.77
C ASP A 306 -25.09 -9.21 -29.90
N LYS A 307 -25.65 -8.73 -28.77
CA LYS A 307 -26.64 -7.65 -28.73
C LYS A 307 -26.04 -6.26 -28.51
N SER A 308 -24.74 -6.18 -28.21
CA SER A 308 -24.08 -4.91 -27.91
C SER A 308 -23.71 -4.17 -29.18
N GLY A 309 -24.41 -3.05 -29.46
CA GLY A 309 -24.04 -2.13 -30.53
C GLY A 309 -22.83 -1.24 -30.17
N THR A 310 -22.42 -0.37 -31.10
CA THR A 310 -21.31 0.60 -30.89
C THR A 310 -21.51 1.50 -29.68
N ALA A 311 -22.77 1.86 -29.35
CA ALA A 311 -23.09 2.62 -28.14
C ALA A 311 -22.78 1.83 -26.85
N GLY A 312 -23.07 0.53 -26.84
CA GLY A 312 -22.75 -0.34 -25.69
C GLY A 312 -21.24 -0.49 -25.51
N ILE A 313 -20.49 -0.61 -26.61
CA ILE A 313 -19.02 -0.66 -26.58
C ILE A 313 -18.43 0.66 -26.08
N ALA A 314 -18.89 1.81 -26.59
CA ALA A 314 -18.41 3.11 -26.11
C ALA A 314 -18.75 3.32 -24.63
N HIS A 315 -19.95 2.93 -24.20
CA HIS A 315 -20.33 2.97 -22.80
C HIS A 315 -19.43 2.08 -21.93
N TRP A 316 -19.17 0.84 -22.34
CA TRP A 316 -18.26 -0.06 -21.63
C TRP A 316 -16.87 0.56 -21.48
N ILE A 317 -16.29 1.14 -22.54
CA ILE A 317 -14.95 1.75 -22.50
C ILE A 317 -14.92 2.95 -21.56
N ASN A 318 -15.90 3.85 -21.67
CA ASN A 318 -15.98 5.04 -20.82
C ASN A 318 -16.12 4.69 -19.34
N THR A 319 -16.94 3.68 -19.01
CA THR A 319 -17.17 3.22 -17.64
C THR A 319 -15.97 2.46 -17.09
N HIS A 320 -15.43 1.50 -17.87
CA HIS A 320 -14.32 0.65 -17.43
C HIS A 320 -13.02 1.45 -17.26
N MET A 321 -12.69 2.35 -18.20
CA MET A 321 -11.53 3.23 -18.11
C MET A 321 -11.77 4.47 -17.23
N ARG A 322 -13.00 4.64 -16.70
CA ARG A 322 -13.41 5.77 -15.84
C ARG A 322 -13.05 7.13 -16.43
N LEU A 323 -13.33 7.31 -17.73
CA LEU A 323 -13.02 8.54 -18.45
C LEU A 323 -13.91 9.68 -17.94
N LYS A 324 -13.29 10.82 -17.61
CA LYS A 324 -13.99 12.08 -17.28
C LYS A 324 -14.82 12.54 -18.47
N GLU A 325 -15.86 13.34 -18.23
CA GLU A 325 -16.81 13.76 -19.29
C GLU A 325 -16.13 14.34 -20.52
N ASP A 326 -15.12 15.20 -20.32
CA ASP A 326 -14.39 15.85 -21.41
C ASP A 326 -13.54 14.89 -22.25
N ASN A 327 -13.24 13.69 -21.73
CA ASN A 327 -12.39 12.69 -22.35
C ASN A 327 -13.16 11.42 -22.75
N ARG A 328 -14.50 11.44 -22.79
CA ARG A 328 -15.29 10.25 -23.16
C ARG A 328 -15.17 9.94 -24.65
N VAL A 329 -15.05 8.65 -24.96
CA VAL A 329 -15.07 8.12 -26.33
C VAL A 329 -16.51 8.14 -26.87
N ASP A 330 -16.72 8.78 -28.02
CA ASP A 330 -18.01 8.76 -28.73
C ASP A 330 -18.23 7.43 -29.49
N LYS A 331 -19.49 6.97 -29.57
CA LYS A 331 -19.86 5.75 -30.29
C LYS A 331 -19.53 5.74 -31.79
N ARG A 332 -19.31 6.92 -32.38
CA ARG A 332 -18.91 7.12 -33.79
C ARG A 332 -17.40 7.07 -33.98
N HIS A 333 -16.61 6.94 -32.91
CA HIS A 333 -15.16 6.86 -33.02
C HIS A 333 -14.74 5.66 -33.91
N PRO A 334 -13.81 5.84 -34.86
CA PRO A 334 -13.40 4.77 -35.76
C PRO A 334 -12.87 3.52 -35.04
N GLY A 335 -12.23 3.71 -33.88
CA GLY A 335 -11.78 2.60 -33.03
C GLY A 335 -12.95 1.75 -32.51
N ILE A 336 -14.05 2.38 -32.10
CA ILE A 336 -15.26 1.68 -31.62
C ILE A 336 -15.88 0.83 -32.74
N ALA A 337 -15.93 1.35 -33.97
CA ALA A 337 -16.44 0.61 -35.12
C ALA A 337 -15.59 -0.65 -35.42
N LYS A 338 -14.26 -0.57 -35.26
CA LYS A 338 -13.34 -1.71 -35.41
C LYS A 338 -13.57 -2.76 -34.32
N ILE A 339 -13.70 -2.33 -33.06
CA ILE A 339 -14.01 -3.21 -31.93
C ILE A 339 -15.35 -3.92 -32.17
N HIS A 340 -16.40 -3.19 -32.55
CA HIS A 340 -17.70 -3.75 -32.87
C HIS A 340 -17.62 -4.83 -33.96
N LYS A 341 -16.90 -4.55 -35.05
CA LYS A 341 -16.69 -5.53 -36.13
C LYS A 341 -15.99 -6.80 -35.62
N TRP A 342 -15.01 -6.66 -34.72
CA TRP A 342 -14.34 -7.80 -34.10
C TRP A 342 -15.31 -8.60 -33.22
N VAL A 343 -16.10 -7.93 -32.37
CA VAL A 343 -17.12 -8.56 -31.51
C VAL A 343 -18.12 -9.37 -32.35
N THR A 344 -18.72 -8.75 -33.37
CA THR A 344 -19.65 -9.43 -34.29
C THR A 344 -19.00 -10.63 -34.97
N GLY A 345 -17.72 -10.51 -35.36
CA GLY A 345 -16.94 -11.60 -35.94
C GLY A 345 -16.81 -12.81 -35.00
N GLN A 346 -16.59 -12.60 -33.70
CA GLN A 346 -16.51 -13.69 -32.71
C GLN A 346 -17.82 -14.50 -32.63
N TYR A 347 -18.96 -13.82 -32.58
CA TYR A 347 -20.27 -14.48 -32.52
C TYR A 347 -20.63 -15.18 -33.83
N ASN A 348 -20.31 -14.57 -34.97
CA ASN A 348 -20.48 -15.22 -36.28
C ASN A 348 -19.62 -16.50 -36.42
N SER A 349 -18.50 -16.60 -35.69
CA SER A 349 -17.68 -17.82 -35.62
C SER A 349 -18.18 -18.86 -34.59
N GLY A 350 -19.34 -18.65 -33.98
CA GLY A 350 -19.98 -19.63 -33.08
C GLY A 350 -19.70 -19.45 -31.60
N ARG A 351 -19.15 -18.30 -31.16
CA ARG A 351 -19.04 -17.98 -29.73
C ARG A 351 -20.43 -17.94 -29.07
N VAL A 352 -20.55 -18.51 -27.87
CA VAL A 352 -21.78 -18.50 -27.04
C VAL A 352 -21.63 -17.81 -25.69
N THR A 353 -20.41 -17.39 -25.34
CA THR A 353 -20.10 -16.64 -24.11
C THR A 353 -20.05 -15.13 -24.39
N SER A 354 -20.12 -14.30 -23.36
CA SER A 354 -19.82 -12.85 -23.46
C SER A 354 -18.36 -12.61 -23.88
N ILE A 355 -18.05 -11.40 -24.34
CA ILE A 355 -16.67 -10.95 -24.48
C ILE A 355 -16.13 -10.60 -23.09
N SER A 356 -14.95 -11.13 -22.72
CA SER A 356 -14.34 -10.82 -21.41
C SER A 356 -13.78 -9.40 -21.37
N HIS A 357 -13.56 -8.88 -20.15
CA HIS A 357 -12.92 -7.57 -19.98
C HIS A 357 -11.51 -7.52 -20.55
N GLU A 358 -10.72 -8.58 -20.37
CA GLU A 358 -9.35 -8.66 -20.93
C GLU A 358 -9.35 -8.62 -22.46
N GLU A 359 -10.33 -9.29 -23.08
CA GLU A 359 -10.48 -9.27 -24.53
C GLU A 359 -10.88 -7.89 -25.03
N MET A 360 -11.84 -7.25 -24.36
CA MET A 360 -12.25 -5.89 -24.66
C MET A 360 -11.11 -4.90 -24.47
N GLU A 361 -10.35 -5.02 -23.38
CA GLU A 361 -9.17 -4.18 -23.10
C GLU A 361 -8.11 -4.35 -24.18
N ARG A 362 -7.82 -5.58 -24.60
CA ARG A 362 -6.89 -5.84 -25.72
C ARG A 362 -7.35 -5.17 -27.00
N GLN A 363 -8.65 -5.22 -27.32
CA GLN A 363 -9.17 -4.54 -28.50
C GLN A 363 -9.16 -3.01 -28.34
N ALA A 364 -9.45 -2.50 -27.14
CA ALA A 364 -9.38 -1.08 -26.84
C ALA A 364 -7.94 -0.57 -26.99
N ARG A 365 -6.93 -1.23 -26.40
CA ARG A 365 -5.51 -0.88 -26.58
C ARG A 365 -5.09 -0.87 -28.04
N LYS A 366 -5.60 -1.83 -28.83
CA LYS A 366 -5.29 -1.94 -30.27
C LYS A 366 -5.95 -0.85 -31.11
N HIS A 367 -7.14 -0.40 -30.74
CA HIS A 367 -7.99 0.44 -31.61
C HIS A 367 -8.24 1.86 -31.07
N LEU A 368 -7.87 2.11 -29.82
CA LEU A 368 -7.98 3.35 -29.07
C LEU A 368 -6.70 3.59 -28.23
N PRO A 369 -5.48 3.44 -28.80
CA PRO A 369 -4.23 3.55 -28.03
C PRO A 369 -4.07 4.88 -27.28
N GLU A 370 -4.66 5.96 -27.79
CA GLU A 370 -4.62 7.31 -27.23
C GLU A 370 -5.24 7.43 -25.82
N PHE A 371 -6.07 6.47 -25.40
CA PHE A 371 -6.68 6.47 -24.06
C PHE A 371 -5.87 5.68 -23.03
N PHE A 372 -4.79 5.00 -23.44
CA PHE A 372 -3.95 4.21 -22.56
C PHE A 372 -2.62 4.91 -22.32
N VAL A 373 -2.25 5.09 -21.05
CA VAL A 373 -0.90 5.47 -20.67
C VAL A 373 0.02 4.32 -21.06
N SER A 374 1.04 4.59 -21.88
CA SER A 374 1.96 3.54 -22.32
C SER A 374 2.79 3.04 -21.14
N GLU A 375 3.22 1.77 -21.16
CA GLU A 375 4.19 1.28 -20.17
C GLU A 375 5.46 2.14 -20.19
N PHE A 376 5.83 2.66 -21.36
CA PHE A 376 6.93 3.60 -21.52
C PHE A 376 6.70 4.90 -20.73
N ASP A 377 5.48 5.46 -20.71
CA ASP A 377 5.16 6.65 -19.91
C ASP A 377 5.22 6.36 -18.41
N ARG A 378 4.83 5.15 -17.98
CA ARG A 378 4.95 4.74 -16.57
C ARG A 378 6.40 4.56 -16.16
N LEU A 379 7.19 3.87 -16.99
CA LEU A 379 8.64 3.72 -16.79
C LEU A 379 9.31 5.10 -16.77
N LYS A 380 8.90 6.01 -17.65
CA LYS A 380 9.36 7.40 -17.64
C LYS A 380 9.04 8.07 -16.31
N PHE A 381 7.80 8.01 -15.83
CA PHE A 381 7.41 8.62 -14.55
C PHE A 381 8.21 8.07 -13.36
N ARG A 382 8.35 6.75 -13.26
CA ARG A 382 9.14 6.10 -12.20
C ARG A 382 10.62 6.50 -12.26
N ALA A 383 11.16 6.50 -13.47
CA ALA A 383 12.50 6.96 -13.73
C ALA A 383 12.73 8.42 -13.29
N HIS A 384 11.69 9.27 -13.35
CA HIS A 384 11.74 10.65 -12.85
C HIS A 384 11.71 10.71 -11.31
N GLU A 385 10.94 9.85 -10.63
CA GLU A 385 10.89 9.85 -9.16
C GLU A 385 12.20 9.37 -8.53
N LEU A 386 12.77 8.26 -9.00
CA LEU A 386 14.04 7.73 -8.46
C LEU A 386 15.19 8.72 -8.69
N ALA A 387 15.21 9.33 -9.88
CA ALA A 387 16.08 10.44 -10.24
C ALA A 387 15.99 11.63 -9.27
N ALA A 388 14.77 12.06 -8.93
CA ALA A 388 14.56 13.17 -8.01
C ALA A 388 15.07 12.84 -6.61
N HIS A 389 14.75 11.64 -6.11
CA HIS A 389 15.16 11.20 -4.78
C HIS A 389 16.68 11.16 -4.60
N LEU A 390 17.39 10.61 -5.60
CA LEU A 390 18.85 10.54 -5.59
C LEU A 390 19.52 11.93 -5.56
N ILE A 391 18.89 12.93 -6.18
CA ILE A 391 19.38 14.31 -6.16
C ILE A 391 19.04 15.06 -4.88
N GLU A 392 17.87 14.83 -4.30
CA GLU A 392 17.50 15.39 -2.99
C GLU A 392 18.48 14.96 -1.90
N GLU A 393 18.90 13.69 -1.86
CA GLU A 393 19.91 13.23 -0.90
C GLU A 393 21.29 13.87 -1.14
N THR A 394 21.64 14.10 -2.40
CA THR A 394 22.98 14.57 -2.78
C THR A 394 23.13 16.09 -2.61
N ILE A 395 22.09 16.88 -2.88
CA ILE A 395 22.16 18.36 -2.88
C ILE A 395 22.24 18.96 -1.46
N GLU A 396 21.74 18.25 -0.46
CA GLU A 396 21.84 18.63 0.95
C GLU A 396 23.25 18.44 1.52
N ALA A 397 24.14 17.75 0.79
CA ALA A 397 25.52 17.53 1.22
C ALA A 397 26.30 18.86 1.25
N PRO A 398 26.95 19.22 2.38
CA PRO A 398 27.76 20.43 2.50
C PRO A 398 28.84 20.55 1.42
N GLU A 399 29.35 19.42 0.93
CA GLU A 399 30.34 19.35 -0.14
C GLU A 399 29.79 19.90 -1.46
N ILE A 400 28.55 19.55 -1.85
CA ILE A 400 27.93 20.07 -3.07
C ILE A 400 27.65 21.55 -2.95
N ARG A 401 27.10 22.00 -1.82
CA ARG A 401 26.80 23.41 -1.55
C ARG A 401 28.04 24.32 -1.52
N SER A 402 29.20 23.76 -1.18
CA SER A 402 30.45 24.52 -1.09
C SER A 402 30.91 25.20 -2.38
N MET A 403 30.39 24.77 -3.55
CA MET A 403 30.87 25.18 -4.88
C MET A 403 32.39 25.02 -5.06
N ASN A 404 33.01 24.10 -4.29
CA ASN A 404 34.44 23.81 -4.34
C ASN A 404 34.67 22.44 -4.98
N PRO A 405 35.19 22.38 -6.23
CA PRO A 405 35.39 21.13 -6.95
C PRO A 405 36.22 20.09 -6.19
N LYS A 406 37.16 20.51 -5.34
CA LYS A 406 37.98 19.58 -4.54
C LYS A 406 37.19 18.81 -3.49
N LEU A 407 36.09 19.39 -3.00
CA LEU A 407 35.17 18.76 -2.03
C LEU A 407 34.03 18.03 -2.75
N GLN A 408 33.55 18.57 -3.88
CA GLN A 408 32.46 18.00 -4.67
C GLN A 408 32.86 16.71 -5.39
N GLU A 409 34.01 16.70 -6.08
CA GLU A 409 34.40 15.58 -6.95
C GLU A 409 34.48 14.20 -6.24
N PRO A 410 35.00 14.06 -5.01
CA PRO A 410 34.97 12.79 -4.28
C PRO A 410 33.56 12.26 -4.02
N LEU A 411 32.62 13.12 -3.61
CA LEU A 411 31.23 12.73 -3.36
C LEU A 411 30.53 12.33 -4.66
N MET A 412 30.71 13.11 -5.73
CA MET A 412 30.17 12.79 -7.05
C MET A 412 30.71 11.46 -7.58
N LYS A 413 31.98 11.12 -7.34
CA LYS A 413 32.55 9.82 -7.72
C LYS A 413 31.88 8.68 -6.97
N LYS A 414 31.74 8.81 -5.64
CA LYS A 414 31.04 7.84 -4.82
C LYS A 414 29.61 7.62 -5.34
N LEU A 415 28.90 8.71 -5.66
CA LEU A 415 27.55 8.65 -6.22
C LEU A 415 27.49 7.83 -7.53
N VAL A 416 28.43 8.06 -8.45
CA VAL A 416 28.53 7.30 -9.71
C VAL A 416 28.89 5.83 -9.46
N GLU A 417 29.79 5.55 -8.50
CA GLU A 417 30.20 4.18 -8.18
C GLU A 417 29.07 3.36 -7.54
N GLU A 418 28.27 3.97 -6.67
CA GLU A 418 27.13 3.33 -6.00
C GLU A 418 25.91 3.18 -6.91
N ASN A 419 25.84 3.94 -8.01
CA ASN A 419 24.68 3.98 -8.91
C ASN A 419 25.08 3.74 -10.37
N PRO A 420 25.12 2.48 -10.83
CA PRO A 420 25.57 2.11 -12.19
C PRO A 420 24.79 2.76 -13.33
N PHE A 421 23.53 3.14 -13.09
CA PHE A 421 22.67 3.82 -14.06
C PHE A 421 23.05 5.28 -14.28
N ILE A 422 23.84 5.90 -13.39
CA ILE A 422 24.34 7.26 -13.60
C ILE A 422 25.40 7.24 -14.69
N GLN A 423 25.21 8.08 -15.70
CA GLN A 423 26.12 8.21 -16.83
C GLN A 423 27.16 9.29 -16.60
N PHE A 424 26.72 10.46 -16.13
CA PHE A 424 27.54 11.66 -16.03
C PHE A 424 27.03 12.58 -14.93
N VAL A 425 27.95 13.15 -14.14
CA VAL A 425 27.63 14.09 -13.05
C VAL A 425 28.50 15.33 -13.19
N TYR A 426 27.90 16.51 -13.01
CA TYR A 426 28.58 17.79 -13.18
C TYR A 426 27.96 18.90 -12.32
N VAL A 427 28.77 19.91 -12.01
CA VAL A 427 28.33 21.18 -11.40
C VAL A 427 28.70 22.32 -12.34
N THR A 428 27.79 23.29 -12.52
CA THR A 428 28.05 24.54 -13.23
C THR A 428 27.94 25.75 -12.32
N ASP A 429 28.62 26.83 -12.69
CA ASP A 429 28.36 28.16 -12.15
C ASP A 429 27.06 28.77 -12.72
N MET A 430 26.77 30.03 -12.35
CA MET A 430 25.58 30.77 -12.78
C MET A 430 25.62 31.18 -14.26
N GLU A 431 26.80 31.11 -14.88
CA GLU A 431 27.04 31.38 -16.29
C GLU A 431 26.92 30.12 -17.14
N GLY A 432 26.66 28.96 -16.53
CA GLY A 432 26.53 27.68 -17.21
C GLY A 432 27.86 27.02 -17.55
N LYS A 433 28.97 27.47 -16.96
CA LYS A 433 30.29 26.88 -17.15
C LYS A 433 30.54 25.79 -16.12
N LYS A 434 31.07 24.67 -16.57
CA LYS A 434 31.37 23.53 -15.71
C LYS A 434 32.57 23.80 -14.80
N ILE A 435 32.42 23.53 -13.51
CA ILE A 435 33.50 23.72 -12.52
C ILE A 435 34.17 22.41 -12.09
N THR A 436 33.52 21.27 -12.31
CA THR A 436 34.01 19.93 -11.94
C THR A 436 34.60 19.18 -13.13
N ARG A 437 35.54 18.26 -12.87
CA ARG A 437 36.02 17.31 -13.89
C ARG A 437 34.90 16.39 -14.38
N ASN A 438 35.18 15.66 -15.47
CA ASN A 438 34.23 14.68 -15.98
C ASN A 438 34.13 13.48 -15.03
N ILE A 439 33.02 13.38 -14.30
CA ILE A 439 32.72 12.26 -13.40
C ILE A 439 31.71 11.35 -14.08
N THR A 440 32.16 10.18 -14.54
CA THR A 440 31.40 9.21 -15.33
C THR A 440 31.74 7.79 -14.91
N GLN A 441 30.98 6.81 -15.40
CA GLN A 441 31.36 5.41 -15.30
C GLN A 441 32.70 5.13 -16.01
N VAL A 442 33.46 4.15 -15.50
CA VAL A 442 34.77 3.76 -16.03
C VAL A 442 34.71 3.41 -17.52
N VAL A 443 33.64 2.71 -17.93
CA VAL A 443 33.41 2.29 -19.32
C VAL A 443 33.16 3.45 -20.30
N ASP A 444 32.74 4.61 -19.78
CA ASP A 444 32.43 5.79 -20.60
C ASP A 444 33.52 6.86 -20.53
N LYS A 445 34.50 6.73 -19.62
CA LYS A 445 35.53 7.74 -19.38
C LYS A 445 36.23 8.24 -20.65
N ALA A 446 36.62 7.33 -21.55
CA ALA A 446 37.26 7.67 -22.82
C ALA A 446 36.34 8.48 -23.76
N LYS A 447 35.02 8.26 -23.71
CA LYS A 447 34.04 8.99 -24.54
C LYS A 447 33.88 10.43 -24.09
N TYR A 448 34.11 10.72 -22.80
CA TYR A 448 34.02 12.05 -22.22
C TYR A 448 35.36 12.79 -22.20
N GLU A 449 36.46 12.23 -22.71
CA GLU A 449 37.76 12.94 -22.78
C GLU A 449 37.71 14.22 -23.62
N CYS A 450 36.79 14.29 -24.58
CA CYS A 450 36.57 15.47 -25.42
C CYS A 450 35.85 16.62 -24.70
N PHE A 451 35.30 16.40 -23.50
CA PHE A 451 34.52 17.41 -22.76
C PHE A 451 35.43 18.25 -21.86
N GLY A 452 35.68 19.50 -22.23
CA GLY A 452 36.51 20.44 -21.46
C GLY A 452 35.82 21.00 -20.20
N LEU A 453 36.57 21.73 -19.36
CA LEU A 453 36.00 22.51 -18.26
C LEU A 453 35.30 23.79 -18.77
N ASP A 454 35.72 24.32 -19.93
CA ASP A 454 35.17 25.54 -20.53
C ASP A 454 33.91 25.31 -21.39
N GLU A 455 33.25 24.16 -21.26
CA GLU A 455 31.99 23.89 -21.96
C GLU A 455 30.86 24.75 -21.41
N ASP A 456 30.12 25.36 -22.33
CA ASP A 456 29.02 26.27 -22.05
C ASP A 456 27.70 25.51 -22.14
N PHE A 457 26.99 25.44 -21.02
CA PHE A 457 25.68 24.80 -20.90
C PHE A 457 24.54 25.80 -20.73
N SER A 458 24.79 27.09 -20.92
CA SER A 458 23.82 28.17 -20.66
C SER A 458 22.55 28.07 -21.52
N ASP A 459 22.61 27.38 -22.67
CA ASP A 459 21.49 27.14 -23.58
C ASP A 459 20.72 25.83 -23.31
N ARG A 460 21.16 25.03 -22.33
CA ARG A 460 20.58 23.71 -22.07
C ARG A 460 19.32 23.81 -21.24
N GLU A 461 18.33 23.00 -21.59
CA GLU A 461 17.05 22.93 -20.89
C GLU A 461 17.21 22.59 -19.40
N TRP A 462 18.08 21.63 -19.09
CA TRP A 462 18.40 21.26 -17.69
C TRP A 462 19.15 22.35 -16.93
N PHE A 463 19.80 23.31 -17.60
CA PHE A 463 20.44 24.44 -16.92
C PHE A 463 19.42 25.56 -16.67
N ILE A 464 18.61 25.89 -17.67
CA ILE A 464 17.62 26.96 -17.61
C ILE A 464 16.46 26.61 -16.66
N GLY A 465 16.01 25.35 -16.68
CA GLY A 465 14.86 24.87 -15.92
C GLY A 465 14.96 25.15 -14.42
N PRO A 466 15.98 24.64 -13.72
CA PRO A 466 16.17 24.85 -12.28
C PRO A 466 16.32 26.32 -11.88
N LEU A 467 16.94 27.14 -12.74
CA LEU A 467 17.12 28.57 -12.49
C LEU A 467 15.82 29.38 -12.63
N LYS A 468 14.84 28.87 -13.38
CA LYS A 468 13.59 29.59 -13.68
C LYS A 468 12.62 29.60 -12.50
N ASP A 469 12.47 28.48 -11.79
CA ASP A 469 11.52 28.33 -10.68
C ASP A 469 12.19 27.93 -9.34
N GLY A 470 13.51 27.71 -9.35
CA GLY A 470 14.29 27.37 -8.17
C GLY A 470 14.08 25.94 -7.67
N LYS A 471 13.54 25.05 -8.51
CA LYS A 471 13.22 23.66 -8.15
C LYS A 471 14.03 22.65 -8.96
N ILE A 472 13.92 21.38 -8.59
CA ILE A 472 14.45 20.26 -9.38
C ILE A 472 13.76 20.26 -10.74
N TYR A 473 14.56 20.10 -11.80
CA TYR A 473 14.11 19.98 -13.17
C TYR A 473 14.56 18.66 -13.78
N ILE A 474 13.65 17.97 -14.44
CA ILE A 474 13.90 16.70 -15.13
C ILE A 474 13.53 16.88 -16.61
N THR A 475 14.46 16.56 -17.51
CA THR A 475 14.22 16.65 -18.94
C THR A 475 13.40 15.48 -19.47
N ASP A 476 12.78 15.66 -20.63
CA ASP A 476 12.30 14.54 -21.44
C ASP A 476 13.45 13.59 -21.82
N LEU A 477 13.10 12.34 -22.16
CA LEU A 477 14.06 11.35 -22.63
C LEU A 477 14.71 11.80 -23.94
N CYS A 478 16.02 11.94 -23.91
CA CYS A 478 16.82 12.36 -25.05
C CYS A 478 17.96 11.37 -25.32
N LYS A 479 18.48 11.37 -26.54
CA LYS A 479 19.63 10.53 -26.89
C LYS A 479 20.90 11.29 -26.56
N SER A 480 21.72 10.76 -25.65
CA SER A 480 23.01 11.38 -25.30
C SER A 480 23.84 11.61 -26.56
N THR A 481 24.38 12.82 -26.70
CA THR A 481 25.25 13.18 -27.82
C THR A 481 26.56 12.38 -27.78
N ILE A 482 26.98 11.93 -26.59
CA ILE A 482 28.26 11.28 -26.30
C ILE A 482 28.13 9.77 -26.38
N THR A 483 27.27 9.18 -25.55
CA THR A 483 27.15 7.72 -25.44
C THR A 483 26.16 7.13 -26.43
N ARG A 484 25.30 7.98 -27.04
CA ARG A 484 24.13 7.57 -27.85
C ARG A 484 23.10 6.75 -27.08
N ALA A 485 23.23 6.60 -25.77
CA ALA A 485 22.23 5.97 -24.91
C ALA A 485 21.01 6.87 -24.73
N LEU A 486 19.85 6.28 -24.49
CA LEU A 486 18.67 7.02 -24.08
C LEU A 486 18.83 7.46 -22.62
N CYS A 487 18.81 8.76 -22.39
CA CYS A 487 19.08 9.36 -21.09
C CYS A 487 18.01 10.40 -20.75
N LEU A 488 17.84 10.64 -19.46
CA LEU A 488 17.19 11.84 -18.93
C LEU A 488 18.21 12.57 -18.07
N THR A 489 18.10 13.90 -18.03
CA THR A 489 18.94 14.73 -17.18
C THR A 489 18.09 15.28 -16.05
N VAL A 490 18.62 15.19 -14.85
CA VAL A 490 18.01 15.74 -13.65
C VAL A 490 18.95 16.76 -13.09
N SER A 491 18.40 17.89 -12.71
CA SER A 491 19.18 19.07 -12.38
C SER A 491 18.50 19.86 -11.28
N THR A 492 19.28 20.50 -10.41
CA THR A 492 18.78 21.24 -9.25
C THR A 492 19.65 22.47 -8.99
N PRO A 493 19.10 23.58 -8.48
CA PRO A 493 19.92 24.72 -8.11
C PRO A 493 20.79 24.37 -6.90
N VAL A 494 22.07 24.74 -6.95
CA VAL A 494 22.94 24.76 -5.78
C VAL A 494 22.75 26.10 -5.07
N ARG A 495 22.50 26.06 -3.75
CA ARG A 495 22.27 27.25 -2.94
C ARG A 495 23.38 27.47 -1.92
N ASP A 496 23.69 28.74 -1.67
CA ASP A 496 24.57 29.15 -0.57
C ASP A 496 23.83 29.23 0.78
N GLU A 497 24.54 29.62 1.85
CA GLU A 497 23.97 29.75 3.21
C GLU A 497 22.84 30.79 3.30
N ASP A 498 22.77 31.74 2.36
CA ASP A 498 21.76 32.79 2.29
C ASP A 498 20.60 32.42 1.34
N GLU A 499 20.51 31.14 0.93
CA GLU A 499 19.50 30.58 0.01
C GLU A 499 19.57 31.13 -1.44
N ASN A 500 20.66 31.82 -1.80
CA ASN A 500 20.85 32.31 -3.17
C ASN A 500 21.34 31.18 -4.07
N ILE A 501 20.82 31.14 -5.31
CA ILE A 501 21.28 30.17 -6.29
C ILE A 501 22.67 30.60 -6.78
N VAL A 502 23.65 29.71 -6.62
CA VAL A 502 25.07 29.94 -6.97
C VAL A 502 25.56 29.03 -8.10
N GLY A 503 24.76 28.07 -8.53
CA GLY A 503 25.09 27.15 -9.62
C GLY A 503 24.00 26.12 -9.87
N VAL A 504 24.28 25.16 -10.74
CA VAL A 504 23.38 24.03 -11.03
C VAL A 504 24.16 22.72 -10.90
N PHE A 505 23.58 21.77 -10.16
CA PHE A 505 24.06 20.40 -10.10
C PHE A 505 23.23 19.55 -11.06
N GLY A 506 23.88 18.79 -11.93
CA GLY A 506 23.23 17.97 -12.96
C GLY A 506 23.74 16.54 -13.00
N ILE A 507 22.81 15.61 -13.25
CA ILE A 507 23.08 14.18 -13.41
C ILE A 507 22.38 13.69 -14.67
N ASP A 508 23.14 13.05 -15.56
CA ASP A 508 22.59 12.31 -16.69
C ASP A 508 22.43 10.84 -16.29
N ILE A 509 21.22 10.31 -16.44
CA ILE A 509 20.85 8.94 -16.05
C ILE A 509 20.52 8.13 -17.30
N ARG A 510 21.10 6.93 -17.42
CA ARG A 510 20.76 5.96 -18.46
C ARG A 510 19.42 5.30 -18.13
N PHE A 511 18.44 5.53 -19.00
CA PHE A 511 17.09 5.01 -18.80
C PHE A 511 17.06 3.47 -18.78
N GLU A 512 17.76 2.81 -19.70
CA GLU A 512 17.75 1.33 -19.79
C GLU A 512 18.33 0.63 -18.57
N GLU A 513 19.37 1.20 -17.96
CA GLU A 513 19.99 0.61 -16.76
C GLU A 513 19.14 0.88 -15.52
N LEU A 514 18.53 2.06 -15.45
CA LEU A 514 17.60 2.41 -14.39
C LEU A 514 16.40 1.44 -14.34
N THR A 515 15.85 1.09 -15.51
CA THR A 515 14.73 0.12 -15.57
C THR A 515 15.10 -1.30 -15.16
N LYS A 516 16.39 -1.68 -15.18
CA LYS A 516 16.83 -3.02 -14.78
C LYS A 516 17.02 -3.17 -13.27
N VAL A 517 17.36 -2.08 -12.58
CA VAL A 517 17.49 -2.07 -11.12
C VAL A 517 16.12 -2.27 -10.45
N GLU A 518 15.04 -1.86 -11.12
CA GLU A 518 13.66 -2.03 -10.62
C GLU A 518 13.10 -3.46 -10.77
N ASP A 519 13.59 -4.28 -11.70
CA ASP A 519 13.06 -5.65 -11.88
C ASP A 519 13.50 -6.62 -10.75
N GLU A 520 14.37 -6.18 -9.83
CA GLU A 520 14.88 -6.97 -8.70
C GLU A 520 14.21 -6.68 -7.34
N GLU A 521 13.30 -5.70 -7.25
CA GLU A 521 12.44 -5.41 -6.06
C GLU A 521 10.97 -5.80 -6.27
#